data_AF-A0A800C9A9-F1
#
_entry.id   AF-A0A800C9A9-F1
#
_cell.length_a   1.000
_cell.length_b   1.000
_cell.length_c   1.000
_cell.angle_alpha   90.00
_cell.angle_beta   90.00
_cell.angle_gamma   90.00
#
_symmetry.space_group_name_H-M   'P 1'
#
loop_
_entity.id
_entity.type
_entity.pdbx_description
1 polymer ?
#
loop_
_entity_poly.entity_id
_entity_poly.type
_entity_poly.pdbx_seq_one_letter_code
_entity_poly.pdbx_strand_id
1 'polypeptide(L)'
;MMMRHSKMLIVTMVFVLLAGCGGPTPAPPTPSPTTPPRPTIPILPTSTPSAKAPPATKGLFPVDLLAADRVPIKGDYYRPLAEQAPGVVLVHGTHRTRSDWQLLAWRMMEQGFATLAIDLRGAGESGGQPDDPNRLADVDAAVDFLKAQAEVNPNDILLVGENDGSWWALKYTSEHPNIRAAALITPGIRADDALLQPIMADYGHRPLFIAVSDNPAIGDDNAVRTGKGAAIGCAEQKG
;
A
#
# COMPACT_ATOMS: atom_id res chain seq x y z
N MET A 1 -40.08 33.18 75.05
CA MET A 1 -40.44 31.78 74.76
C MET A 1 -39.72 31.37 73.47
N MET A 2 -39.07 30.20 73.49
CA MET A 2 -38.40 29.42 72.41
C MET A 2 -38.84 29.75 70.96
N MET A 3 -38.07 29.58 69.87
CA MET A 3 -36.98 28.66 69.56
C MET A 3 -36.27 29.11 68.26
N ARG A 4 -35.02 28.67 68.11
CA ARG A 4 -34.18 28.64 66.87
C ARG A 4 -34.97 28.33 65.60
N HIS A 5 -34.55 28.90 64.46
CA HIS A 5 -34.27 28.14 63.22
C HIS A 5 -33.22 28.86 62.36
N SER A 6 -32.16 28.13 62.05
CA SER A 6 -31.03 28.49 61.19
C SER A 6 -31.31 27.97 59.78
N LYS A 7 -31.01 28.78 58.75
CA LYS A 7 -30.67 28.45 57.35
C LYS A 7 -30.61 29.78 56.58
N MET A 8 -29.44 30.33 56.27
CA MET A 8 -28.54 29.97 55.16
C MET A 8 -28.96 30.63 53.84
N LEU A 9 -28.13 31.61 53.43
CA LEU A 9 -27.86 32.18 52.10
C LEU A 9 -29.04 32.52 51.17
N ILE A 10 -29.09 33.79 50.73
CA ILE A 10 -28.84 34.23 49.33
C ILE A 10 -28.82 35.77 49.35
N VAL A 11 -27.63 36.35 49.16
CA VAL A 11 -27.46 37.80 48.95
C VAL A 11 -27.54 38.04 47.45
N THR A 12 -28.66 38.59 47.00
CA THR A 12 -28.86 39.03 45.61
C THR A 12 -28.29 40.44 45.49
N MET A 13 -27.04 40.57 45.05
CA MET A 13 -26.43 41.87 44.75
C MET A 13 -26.32 42.05 43.24
N VAL A 14 -27.25 42.86 42.71
CA VAL A 14 -27.21 43.37 41.34
C VAL A 14 -26.17 44.46 41.28
N PHE A 15 -25.06 44.21 40.58
CA PHE A 15 -24.12 45.26 40.15
C PHE A 15 -24.25 45.46 38.64
N VAL A 16 -24.86 46.58 38.29
CA VAL A 16 -24.77 47.17 36.96
C VAL A 16 -23.39 47.82 36.86
N LEU A 17 -22.55 47.31 35.95
CA LEU A 17 -21.27 47.93 35.57
C LEU A 17 -21.33 48.27 34.08
N LEU A 18 -21.45 49.56 33.81
CA LEU A 18 -21.25 50.17 32.51
C LEU A 18 -19.76 50.53 32.34
N ALA A 19 -19.26 50.23 31.14
CA ALA A 19 -18.13 50.83 30.44
C ALA A 19 -16.70 50.54 30.93
N GLY A 20 -16.00 49.77 30.09
CA GLY A 20 -14.55 49.74 29.99
C GLY A 20 -14.13 49.05 28.69
N CYS A 21 -14.11 49.79 27.58
CA CYS A 21 -13.55 49.31 26.31
C CYS A 21 -12.04 49.14 26.45
N GLY A 22 -11.58 47.90 26.59
CA GLY A 22 -10.17 47.51 26.49
C GLY A 22 -10.11 46.10 25.93
N GLY A 23 -10.10 45.97 24.60
CA GLY A 23 -9.95 44.66 23.95
C GLY A 23 -8.58 44.05 24.26
N PRO A 24 -8.46 42.71 24.35
CA PRO A 24 -7.18 42.05 24.56
C PRO A 24 -6.25 42.31 23.37
N THR A 25 -5.02 42.72 23.65
CA THR A 25 -3.94 42.82 22.67
C THR A 25 -3.71 41.44 22.03
N PRO A 26 -3.65 41.31 20.70
CA PRO A 26 -3.40 40.02 20.07
C PRO A 26 -2.00 39.53 20.47
N ALA A 27 -1.94 38.30 20.97
CA ALA A 27 -0.68 37.62 21.26
C ALA A 27 0.17 37.53 19.98
N PRO A 28 1.51 37.65 20.07
CA PRO A 28 2.37 37.48 18.90
C PRO A 28 2.18 36.08 18.30
N PRO A 29 2.24 35.94 16.97
CA PRO A 29 2.06 34.65 16.31
C PRO A 29 3.15 33.68 16.78
N THR A 30 2.74 32.54 17.31
CA THR A 30 3.62 31.41 17.61
C THR A 30 4.38 31.04 16.34
N PRO A 31 5.73 30.87 16.37
CA PRO A 31 6.45 30.43 15.19
C PRO A 31 5.91 29.07 14.75
N SER A 32 5.45 28.99 13.49
CA SER A 32 5.00 27.74 12.88
C SER A 32 6.10 26.68 13.05
N PRO A 33 5.75 25.42 13.38
CA PRO A 33 6.75 24.35 13.44
C PRO A 33 7.44 24.26 12.09
N THR A 34 8.77 24.40 12.10
CA THR A 34 9.59 24.27 10.90
C THR A 34 9.48 22.83 10.42
N THR A 35 8.73 22.63 9.33
CA THR A 35 8.62 21.33 8.66
C THR A 35 10.03 20.84 8.32
N PRO A 36 10.46 19.65 8.79
CA PRO A 36 11.74 19.09 8.39
C PRO A 36 11.76 18.91 6.87
N PRO A 37 12.92 19.10 6.22
CA PRO A 37 13.03 18.93 4.78
C PRO A 37 12.61 17.50 4.40
N ARG A 38 11.67 17.41 3.44
CA ARG A 38 11.22 16.13 2.87
C ARG A 38 12.45 15.35 2.37
N PRO A 39 12.61 14.06 2.70
CA PRO A 39 13.65 13.23 2.13
C PRO A 39 13.60 13.31 0.60
N THR A 40 14.69 13.78 -0.02
CA THR A 40 14.78 13.86 -1.48
C THR A 40 15.01 12.44 -2.01
N ILE A 41 13.93 11.76 -2.37
CA ILE A 41 14.03 10.55 -3.20
C ILE A 41 14.68 10.97 -4.53
N PRO A 42 15.78 10.33 -4.98
CA PRO A 42 16.34 10.61 -6.30
C PRO A 42 15.26 10.39 -7.35
N ILE A 43 14.80 11.47 -7.96
CA ILE A 43 13.86 11.41 -9.07
C ILE A 43 14.65 10.81 -10.23
N LEU A 44 14.39 9.55 -10.58
CA LEU A 44 14.91 8.95 -11.81
C LEU A 44 14.56 9.90 -12.98
N PRO A 45 15.45 10.11 -13.96
CA PRO A 45 15.20 11.05 -15.04
C PRO A 45 13.88 10.69 -15.75
N THR A 46 12.96 11.66 -15.78
CA THR A 46 11.68 11.57 -16.47
C THR A 46 11.91 11.55 -17.98
N SER A 47 12.23 10.38 -18.55
CA SER A 47 11.95 10.15 -19.95
C SER A 47 10.45 9.87 -20.06
N THR A 48 9.70 10.74 -20.73
CA THR A 48 8.31 10.49 -21.10
C THR A 48 8.23 9.13 -21.82
N PRO A 49 7.58 8.09 -21.26
CA PRO A 49 7.49 6.82 -21.95
C PRO A 49 6.56 7.01 -23.14
N SER A 50 7.10 6.91 -24.34
CA SER A 50 6.27 6.71 -25.53
C SER A 50 5.45 5.45 -25.31
N ALA A 51 4.12 5.57 -25.38
CA ALA A 51 3.13 4.50 -25.25
C ALA A 51 3.17 3.54 -26.46
N LYS A 52 4.37 3.10 -26.84
CA LYS A 52 4.55 2.00 -27.77
C LYS A 52 4.16 0.72 -27.03
N ALA A 53 3.25 -0.06 -27.65
CA ALA A 53 2.91 -1.39 -27.17
C ALA A 53 4.21 -2.22 -26.95
N PRO A 54 4.29 -3.05 -25.91
CA PRO A 54 5.47 -3.86 -25.65
C PRO A 54 5.86 -4.63 -26.91
N PRO A 55 7.13 -4.62 -27.33
CA PRO A 55 7.64 -5.60 -28.27
C PRO A 55 7.26 -6.98 -27.74
N ALA A 56 6.54 -7.76 -28.54
CA ALA A 56 6.27 -9.13 -28.17
C ALA A 56 7.62 -9.85 -27.92
N THR A 57 7.67 -10.60 -26.81
CA THR A 57 8.56 -11.74 -26.51
C THR A 57 10.03 -11.56 -26.12
N LYS A 58 10.68 -10.40 -26.23
CA LYS A 58 12.11 -10.33 -25.79
C LYS A 58 12.23 -10.21 -24.26
N GLY A 59 12.68 -11.28 -23.59
CA GLY A 59 12.93 -11.29 -22.14
C GLY A 59 11.79 -11.85 -21.30
N LEU A 60 10.66 -12.20 -21.92
CA LEU A 60 9.54 -12.90 -21.28
C LEU A 60 9.73 -14.42 -21.34
N PHE A 61 9.61 -15.07 -20.19
CA PHE A 61 9.68 -16.51 -20.00
C PHE A 61 8.43 -16.97 -19.22
N PRO A 62 7.50 -17.70 -19.85
CA PRO A 62 6.45 -18.39 -19.12
C PRO A 62 7.07 -19.42 -18.17
N VAL A 63 6.57 -19.48 -16.94
CA VAL A 63 7.10 -20.36 -15.89
C VAL A 63 5.99 -21.09 -15.16
N ASP A 64 6.31 -22.31 -14.74
CA ASP A 64 5.46 -23.14 -13.90
C ASP A 64 6.08 -23.19 -12.51
N LEU A 65 5.34 -22.68 -11.53
CA LEU A 65 5.69 -22.69 -10.12
C LEU A 65 4.87 -23.75 -9.41
N LEU A 66 5.37 -24.21 -8.27
CA LEU A 66 4.66 -25.15 -7.41
C LEU A 66 4.54 -24.55 -6.03
N ALA A 67 3.30 -24.23 -5.61
CA ALA A 67 3.03 -23.81 -4.25
C ALA A 67 3.34 -24.95 -3.26
N ALA A 68 3.53 -24.62 -1.98
CA ALA A 68 3.89 -25.59 -0.94
C ALA A 68 2.89 -26.76 -0.81
N ASP A 69 1.61 -26.50 -1.10
CA ASP A 69 0.52 -27.49 -1.13
C ASP A 69 0.39 -28.20 -2.49
N ARG A 70 1.38 -28.04 -3.37
CA ARG A 70 1.49 -28.64 -4.70
C ARG A 70 0.46 -28.15 -5.72
N VAL A 71 -0.18 -27.02 -5.47
CA VAL A 71 -0.98 -26.36 -6.51
C VAL A 71 -0.03 -25.77 -7.58
N PRO A 72 -0.25 -26.08 -8.87
CA PRO A 72 0.55 -25.48 -9.93
C PRO A 72 0.14 -24.02 -10.15
N ILE A 73 1.13 -23.13 -10.15
CA ILE A 73 0.94 -21.68 -10.30
C ILE A 73 1.65 -21.21 -11.56
N LYS A 74 0.92 -20.53 -12.44
CA LYS A 74 1.46 -20.02 -13.70
C LYS A 74 2.01 -18.62 -13.52
N GLY A 75 3.15 -18.37 -14.14
CA GLY A 75 3.78 -17.06 -14.11
C GLY A 75 4.38 -16.66 -15.45
N ASP A 76 4.53 -15.35 -15.61
CA ASP A 76 5.25 -14.71 -16.70
C ASP A 76 6.45 -13.98 -16.10
N TYR A 77 7.65 -14.55 -16.28
CA TYR A 77 8.90 -14.00 -15.78
C TYR A 77 9.58 -13.12 -16.83
N TYR A 78 9.82 -11.87 -16.47
CA TYR A 78 10.52 -10.87 -17.27
C TYR A 78 11.93 -10.71 -16.72
N ARG A 79 12.88 -11.33 -17.41
CA ARG A 79 14.29 -11.33 -17.02
C ARG A 79 14.92 -9.95 -17.23
N PRO A 80 15.57 -9.35 -16.21
CA PRO A 80 16.25 -8.07 -16.36
C PRO A 80 17.49 -8.22 -17.25
N LEU A 81 17.95 -7.11 -17.81
CA LEU A 81 19.24 -7.06 -18.49
C LEU A 81 20.42 -6.83 -17.53
N ALA A 82 20.12 -6.44 -16.29
CA ALA A 82 21.10 -6.15 -15.25
C ALA A 82 21.34 -7.36 -14.33
N GLU A 83 22.54 -7.47 -13.77
CA GLU A 83 22.83 -8.38 -12.66
C GLU A 83 22.46 -7.74 -11.31
N GLN A 84 22.24 -8.56 -10.28
CA GLN A 84 21.84 -8.11 -8.94
C GLN A 84 20.58 -7.22 -8.96
N ALA A 85 19.65 -7.53 -9.88
CA ALA A 85 18.44 -6.78 -10.10
C ALA A 85 17.48 -6.89 -8.89
N PRO A 86 16.79 -5.80 -8.53
CA PRO A 86 15.66 -5.87 -7.62
C PRO A 86 14.54 -6.72 -8.24
N GLY A 87 13.94 -7.58 -7.42
CA GLY A 87 12.84 -8.48 -7.81
C GLY A 87 11.47 -7.88 -7.54
N VAL A 88 10.50 -8.10 -8.42
CA VAL A 88 9.12 -7.63 -8.30
C VAL A 88 8.16 -8.79 -8.54
N VAL A 89 7.29 -9.08 -7.57
CA VAL A 89 6.14 -9.96 -7.78
C VAL A 89 4.89 -9.12 -8.01
N LEU A 90 4.19 -9.37 -9.11
CA LEU A 90 2.93 -8.71 -9.46
C LEU A 90 1.75 -9.66 -9.21
N VAL A 91 0.83 -9.23 -8.34
CA VAL A 91 -0.31 -10.01 -7.86
C VAL A 91 -1.61 -9.37 -8.34
N HIS A 92 -2.35 -10.06 -9.21
CA HIS A 92 -3.57 -9.55 -9.81
C HIS A 92 -4.75 -9.51 -8.82
N GLY A 93 -5.75 -8.67 -9.11
CA GLY A 93 -7.03 -8.61 -8.41
C GLY A 93 -8.05 -9.64 -8.88
N THR A 94 -9.28 -9.52 -8.39
CA THR A 94 -10.35 -10.46 -8.69
C THR A 94 -10.78 -10.40 -10.16
N HIS A 95 -11.05 -11.56 -10.75
CA HIS A 95 -11.37 -11.74 -12.18
C HIS A 95 -10.28 -11.27 -13.16
N ARG A 96 -9.06 -11.05 -12.68
CA ARG A 96 -7.87 -10.72 -13.48
C ARG A 96 -6.92 -11.89 -13.56
N THR A 97 -5.88 -11.74 -14.38
CA THR A 97 -4.82 -12.73 -14.58
C THR A 97 -3.46 -12.03 -14.69
N ARG A 98 -2.37 -12.81 -14.71
CA ARG A 98 -1.00 -12.33 -14.94
C ARG A 98 -0.85 -11.53 -16.23
N SER A 99 -1.70 -11.78 -17.23
CA SER A 99 -1.66 -11.09 -18.51
C SER A 99 -2.02 -9.60 -18.41
N ASP A 100 -2.84 -9.19 -17.43
CA ASP A 100 -3.17 -7.79 -17.17
C ASP A 100 -1.93 -6.96 -16.79
N TRP A 101 -0.89 -7.62 -16.25
CA TRP A 101 0.36 -6.98 -15.86
C TRP A 101 1.38 -6.80 -16.99
N GLN A 102 1.13 -7.35 -18.19
CA GLN A 102 2.13 -7.46 -19.24
C GLN A 102 2.85 -6.13 -19.56
N LEU A 103 2.09 -5.03 -19.67
CA LEU A 103 2.67 -3.71 -19.95
C LEU A 103 3.55 -3.23 -18.78
N LEU A 104 3.07 -3.34 -17.54
CA LEU A 104 3.85 -2.90 -16.38
C LEU A 104 5.11 -3.76 -16.22
N ALA A 105 4.99 -5.07 -16.32
CA ALA A 105 6.09 -6.01 -16.17
C ALA A 105 7.19 -5.76 -17.21
N TRP A 106 6.80 -5.50 -18.46
CA TRP A 106 7.75 -5.10 -19.51
C TRP A 106 8.48 -3.81 -19.14
N ARG A 107 7.77 -2.78 -18.69
CA ARG A 107 8.38 -1.50 -18.30
C ARG A 107 9.33 -1.66 -17.11
N MET A 108 8.97 -2.47 -16.12
CA MET A 108 9.84 -2.73 -14.97
C MET A 108 11.12 -3.46 -15.41
N MET A 109 11.01 -4.45 -16.31
CA MET A 109 12.17 -5.10 -16.92
C MET A 109 13.06 -4.11 -17.68
N GLU A 110 12.49 -3.18 -18.47
CA GLU A 110 13.24 -2.11 -19.14
C GLU A 110 13.96 -1.18 -18.15
N GLN A 111 13.43 -1.03 -16.93
CA GLN A 111 14.07 -0.28 -15.84
C GLN A 111 15.04 -1.13 -15.00
N GLY A 112 15.30 -2.38 -15.38
CA GLY A 112 16.29 -3.25 -14.73
C GLY A 112 15.75 -4.09 -13.56
N PHE A 113 14.43 -4.22 -13.41
CA PHE A 113 13.82 -5.11 -12.41
C PHE A 113 13.61 -6.50 -12.97
N ALA A 114 13.85 -7.52 -12.15
CA ALA A 114 13.37 -8.87 -12.44
C ALA A 114 11.91 -8.97 -12.03
N THR A 115 11.00 -9.14 -12.99
CA THR A 115 9.56 -9.01 -12.71
C THR A 115 8.85 -10.31 -12.99
N LEU A 116 8.03 -10.77 -12.05
CA LEU A 116 7.22 -11.98 -12.18
C LEU A 116 5.75 -11.62 -11.94
N ALA A 117 4.93 -11.75 -12.97
CA ALA A 117 3.47 -11.72 -12.81
C ALA A 117 2.96 -13.14 -12.64
N ILE A 118 2.12 -13.40 -11.63
CA ILE A 118 1.55 -14.73 -11.37
C ILE A 118 0.05 -14.74 -11.54
N ASP A 119 -0.50 -15.88 -11.97
CA ASP A 119 -1.90 -16.22 -11.79
C ASP A 119 -2.06 -16.81 -10.39
N LEU A 120 -2.82 -16.16 -9.52
CA LEU A 120 -3.22 -16.77 -8.26
C LEU A 120 -4.02 -18.06 -8.53
N ARG A 121 -4.01 -19.00 -7.57
CA ARG A 121 -4.82 -20.22 -7.66
C ARG A 121 -6.28 -19.89 -8.00
N GLY A 122 -6.86 -20.69 -8.89
CA GLY A 122 -8.22 -20.49 -9.39
C GLY A 122 -8.39 -19.39 -10.43
N ALA A 123 -7.31 -18.73 -10.87
CA ALA A 123 -7.33 -17.73 -11.93
C ALA A 123 -6.44 -18.14 -13.11
N GLY A 124 -6.77 -17.62 -14.30
CA GLY A 124 -6.00 -17.83 -15.53
C GLY A 124 -5.74 -19.31 -15.82
N GLU A 125 -4.47 -19.67 -15.87
CA GLU A 125 -4.02 -21.04 -16.17
C GLU A 125 -3.46 -21.78 -14.93
N SER A 126 -3.53 -21.15 -13.75
CA SER A 126 -3.16 -21.79 -12.48
C SER A 126 -4.19 -22.84 -12.06
N GLY A 127 -3.72 -23.83 -11.29
CA GLY A 127 -4.60 -24.82 -10.66
C GLY A 127 -5.37 -24.25 -9.46
N GLY A 128 -5.98 -25.14 -8.67
CA GLY A 128 -6.72 -24.75 -7.47
C GLY A 128 -8.15 -24.29 -7.76
N GLN A 129 -8.73 -23.56 -6.82
CA GLN A 129 -10.09 -23.03 -6.91
C GLN A 129 -10.11 -21.53 -6.66
N PRO A 130 -11.06 -20.79 -7.27
CA PRO A 130 -11.33 -19.42 -6.87
C PRO A 130 -11.59 -19.33 -5.35
N ASP A 131 -11.23 -18.20 -4.78
CA ASP A 131 -11.42 -17.83 -3.36
C ASP A 131 -10.85 -18.79 -2.32
N ASP A 132 -9.89 -19.64 -2.72
CA ASP A 132 -9.11 -20.44 -1.78
C ASP A 132 -8.31 -19.53 -0.82
N PRO A 133 -8.43 -19.72 0.51
CA PRO A 133 -7.78 -18.87 1.50
C PRO A 133 -6.25 -19.01 1.53
N ASN A 134 -5.68 -20.06 0.92
CA ASN A 134 -4.24 -20.33 0.93
C ASN A 134 -3.46 -19.66 -0.21
N ARG A 135 -3.97 -18.53 -0.75
CA ARG A 135 -3.30 -17.74 -1.80
C ARG A 135 -1.91 -17.20 -1.41
N LEU A 136 -1.59 -17.12 -0.11
CA LEU A 136 -0.24 -16.77 0.32
C LEU A 136 0.82 -17.79 -0.12
N ALA A 137 0.48 -19.08 -0.23
CA ALA A 137 1.41 -20.08 -0.74
C ALA A 137 1.76 -19.87 -2.22
N ASP A 138 0.90 -19.19 -2.98
CA ASP A 138 1.18 -18.84 -4.38
C ASP A 138 2.18 -17.68 -4.46
N VAL A 139 1.98 -16.67 -3.59
CA VAL A 139 2.90 -15.54 -3.46
C VAL A 139 4.27 -16.01 -2.96
N ASP A 140 4.30 -16.95 -2.03
CA ASP A 140 5.53 -17.55 -1.52
C ASP A 140 6.33 -18.25 -2.62
N ALA A 141 5.66 -19.08 -3.43
CA ALA A 141 6.28 -19.75 -4.56
C ALA A 141 6.86 -18.76 -5.59
N ALA A 142 6.19 -17.62 -5.81
CA ALA A 142 6.65 -16.57 -6.70
C ALA A 142 7.90 -15.86 -6.16
N VAL A 143 7.92 -15.54 -4.87
CA VAL A 143 9.08 -14.94 -4.19
C VAL A 143 10.28 -15.88 -4.23
N ASP A 144 10.07 -17.16 -3.92
CA ASP A 144 11.13 -18.17 -3.94
C ASP A 144 11.67 -18.41 -5.35
N PHE A 145 10.81 -18.39 -6.36
CA PHE A 145 11.25 -18.42 -7.76
C PHE A 145 12.20 -17.26 -8.07
N LEU A 146 11.85 -16.02 -7.70
CA LEU A 146 12.70 -14.85 -7.95
C LEU A 146 14.04 -14.96 -7.20
N LYS A 147 14.03 -15.36 -5.93
CA LYS A 147 15.27 -15.56 -5.14
C LYS A 147 16.20 -16.60 -5.76
N ALA A 148 15.67 -17.57 -6.50
CA ALA A 148 16.44 -18.61 -7.16
C ALA A 148 17.08 -18.17 -8.48
N GLN A 149 16.72 -17.01 -9.04
CA GLN A 149 17.30 -16.52 -10.28
C GLN A 149 18.67 -15.88 -10.03
N ALA A 150 19.66 -16.23 -10.86
CA ALA A 150 21.05 -15.80 -10.67
C ALA A 150 21.22 -14.27 -10.81
N GLU A 151 20.38 -13.65 -11.62
CA GLU A 151 20.37 -12.22 -11.87
C GLU A 151 19.65 -11.39 -10.79
N VAL A 152 18.95 -12.02 -9.85
CA VAL A 152 18.14 -11.34 -8.82
C VAL A 152 18.93 -11.18 -7.52
N ASN A 153 18.84 -10.00 -6.91
CA ASN A 153 19.26 -9.81 -5.53
C ASN A 153 18.16 -10.32 -4.59
N PRO A 154 18.38 -11.44 -3.85
CA PRO A 154 17.34 -12.04 -3.00
C PRO A 154 16.95 -11.17 -1.80
N ASN A 155 17.73 -10.12 -1.49
CA ASN A 155 17.46 -9.17 -0.41
C ASN A 155 16.77 -7.88 -0.88
N ASP A 156 16.44 -7.76 -2.17
CA ASP A 156 15.80 -6.57 -2.75
C ASP A 156 14.56 -6.96 -3.57
N ILE A 157 13.60 -7.60 -2.90
CA ILE A 157 12.32 -8.02 -3.49
C ILE A 157 11.18 -7.16 -2.95
N LEU A 158 10.26 -6.76 -3.84
CA LEU A 158 9.05 -6.02 -3.51
C LEU A 158 7.81 -6.66 -4.15
N LEU A 159 6.66 -6.46 -3.52
CA LEU A 159 5.37 -6.96 -4.01
C LEU A 159 4.49 -5.82 -4.49
N VAL A 160 3.84 -6.01 -5.63
CA VAL A 160 2.81 -5.11 -6.14
C VAL A 160 1.50 -5.88 -6.22
N GLY A 161 0.45 -5.32 -5.65
CA GLY A 161 -0.89 -5.89 -5.73
C GLY A 161 -1.89 -4.91 -6.32
N GLU A 162 -2.89 -5.45 -7.03
CA GLU A 162 -4.04 -4.68 -7.53
C GLU A 162 -5.33 -5.23 -6.92
N ASN A 163 -6.25 -4.35 -6.49
CA ASN A 163 -7.54 -4.73 -5.88
C ASN A 163 -7.33 -5.78 -4.77
N ASP A 164 -7.90 -6.99 -4.86
CA ASP A 164 -7.70 -8.08 -3.89
C ASP A 164 -6.26 -8.61 -3.84
N GLY A 165 -5.50 -8.49 -4.92
CA GLY A 165 -4.06 -8.76 -4.94
C GLY A 165 -3.27 -7.89 -3.97
N SER A 166 -3.77 -6.68 -3.65
CA SER A 166 -3.16 -5.80 -2.65
C SER A 166 -3.18 -6.40 -1.25
N TRP A 167 -4.23 -7.15 -0.90
CA TRP A 167 -4.31 -7.83 0.39
C TRP A 167 -3.20 -8.86 0.55
N TRP A 168 -3.01 -9.72 -0.47
CA TRP A 168 -2.00 -10.76 -0.46
C TRP A 168 -0.57 -10.19 -0.48
N ALA A 169 -0.33 -9.15 -1.29
CA ALA A 169 0.94 -8.45 -1.32
C ALA A 169 1.29 -7.81 0.04
N LEU A 170 0.33 -7.11 0.67
CA LEU A 170 0.52 -6.47 1.96
C LEU A 170 0.75 -7.50 3.07
N LYS A 171 -0.11 -8.52 3.16
CA LYS A 171 -0.05 -9.58 4.19
C LYS A 171 1.24 -10.39 4.07
N TYR A 172 1.64 -10.79 2.86
CA TYR A 172 2.91 -11.51 2.69
C TYR A 172 4.08 -10.63 3.15
N THR A 173 4.12 -9.37 2.72
CA THR A 173 5.19 -8.44 3.11
C THR A 173 5.23 -8.24 4.61
N SER A 174 4.09 -8.10 5.30
CA SER A 174 4.06 -7.92 6.76
C SER A 174 4.64 -9.12 7.51
N GLU A 175 4.37 -10.33 7.03
CA GLU A 175 4.87 -11.58 7.64
C GLU A 175 6.34 -11.88 7.31
N HIS A 176 6.92 -11.20 6.31
CA HIS A 176 8.26 -11.47 5.79
C HIS A 176 9.13 -10.20 5.80
N PRO A 177 9.87 -9.92 6.89
CA PRO A 177 10.69 -8.70 7.03
C PRO A 177 11.82 -8.54 6.01
N ASN A 178 12.22 -9.63 5.36
CA ASN A 178 13.21 -9.64 4.27
C ASN A 178 12.65 -9.14 2.93
N ILE A 179 11.34 -8.98 2.81
CA ILE A 179 10.73 -8.29 1.68
C ILE A 179 10.78 -6.79 1.93
N ARG A 180 11.31 -6.06 0.95
CA ARG A 180 11.70 -4.66 1.13
C ARG A 180 10.51 -3.73 1.28
N ALA A 181 9.50 -3.90 0.43
CA ALA A 181 8.42 -2.93 0.28
C ALA A 181 7.19 -3.56 -0.39
N ALA A 182 6.06 -2.87 -0.29
CA ALA A 182 4.84 -3.19 -1.02
C ALA A 182 4.30 -1.95 -1.75
N ALA A 183 3.65 -2.19 -2.90
CA ALA A 183 2.90 -1.19 -3.64
C ALA A 183 1.48 -1.68 -3.89
N LEU A 184 0.49 -0.90 -3.48
CA LEU A 184 -0.92 -1.26 -3.54
C LEU A 184 -1.64 -0.35 -4.54
N ILE A 185 -2.23 -0.95 -5.57
CA ILE A 185 -2.95 -0.25 -6.64
C ILE A 185 -4.44 -0.52 -6.48
N THR A 186 -5.20 0.54 -6.22
CA THR A 186 -6.65 0.48 -5.97
C THR A 186 -6.99 -0.62 -4.95
N PRO A 187 -6.36 -0.63 -3.76
CA PRO A 187 -6.47 -1.75 -2.82
C PRO A 187 -7.93 -2.04 -2.46
N GLY A 188 -8.32 -3.32 -2.56
CA GLY A 188 -9.60 -3.84 -2.07
C GLY A 188 -9.63 -4.00 -0.54
N ILE A 189 -8.84 -3.21 0.18
CA ILE A 189 -8.66 -3.31 1.62
C ILE A 189 -9.46 -2.19 2.28
N ARG A 190 -10.41 -2.58 3.12
CA ARG A 190 -11.17 -1.60 3.88
C ARG A 190 -10.35 -1.06 5.05
N ALA A 191 -10.40 0.25 5.25
CA ALA A 191 -9.68 0.89 6.36
C ALA A 191 -10.22 0.50 7.75
N ASP A 192 -11.46 0.01 7.83
CA ASP A 192 -12.12 -0.46 9.05
C ASP A 192 -11.97 -1.97 9.27
N ASP A 193 -11.22 -2.68 8.42
CA ASP A 193 -10.96 -4.10 8.60
C ASP A 193 -10.15 -4.33 9.87
N ALA A 194 -10.69 -5.15 10.78
CA ALA A 194 -10.06 -5.49 12.04
C ALA A 194 -8.69 -6.18 11.86
N LEU A 195 -8.45 -6.79 10.71
CA LEU A 195 -7.19 -7.44 10.37
C LEU A 195 -6.14 -6.45 9.85
N LEU A 196 -6.52 -5.26 9.40
CA LEU A 196 -5.56 -4.30 8.85
C LEU A 196 -4.61 -3.74 9.91
N GLN A 197 -5.11 -3.41 11.10
CA GLN A 197 -4.29 -2.89 12.20
C GLN A 197 -3.11 -3.81 12.58
N PRO A 198 -3.32 -5.11 12.89
CA PRO A 198 -2.20 -6.00 13.18
C PRO A 198 -1.26 -6.18 11.98
N ILE A 199 -1.78 -6.27 10.75
CA ILE A 199 -0.94 -6.36 9.54
C ILE A 199 -0.04 -5.13 9.40
N MET A 200 -0.56 -3.93 9.62
CA MET A 200 0.23 -2.69 9.54
C MET A 200 1.26 -2.59 10.67
N ALA A 201 0.94 -3.11 11.86
CA ALA A 201 1.89 -3.20 12.96
C ALA A 201 3.07 -4.14 12.62
N ASP A 202 2.77 -5.32 12.08
CA ASP A 202 3.77 -6.30 11.63
C ASP A 202 4.57 -5.79 10.42
N TYR A 203 3.93 -5.02 9.53
CA TYR A 203 4.59 -4.39 8.39
C TYR A 203 5.70 -3.42 8.83
N GLY A 204 5.45 -2.65 9.89
CA GLY A 204 6.40 -1.72 10.48
C GLY A 204 6.68 -0.50 9.59
N HIS A 205 7.89 0.05 9.70
CA HIS A 205 8.29 1.32 9.05
C HIS A 205 8.90 1.15 7.64
N ARG A 206 8.58 0.06 6.93
CA ARG A 206 9.08 -0.18 5.57
C ARG A 206 8.36 0.72 4.55
N PRO A 207 8.96 0.98 3.37
CA PRO A 207 8.31 1.78 2.34
C PRO A 207 7.02 1.11 1.82
N LEU A 208 5.90 1.82 1.95
CA LEU A 208 4.60 1.41 1.41
C LEU A 208 4.09 2.48 0.43
N PHE A 209 3.85 2.06 -0.81
CA PHE A 209 3.21 2.91 -1.82
C PHE A 209 1.74 2.54 -1.96
N ILE A 210 0.85 3.53 -1.97
CA ILE A 210 -0.59 3.32 -2.16
C ILE A 210 -1.08 4.29 -3.24
N ALA A 211 -1.71 3.74 -4.27
CA ALA A 211 -2.42 4.50 -5.29
C ALA A 211 -3.92 4.18 -5.22
N VAL A 212 -4.74 5.22 -5.04
CA VAL A 212 -6.20 5.11 -5.01
C VAL A 212 -6.82 6.09 -6.00
N SER A 213 -7.89 5.67 -6.67
CA SER A 213 -8.72 6.59 -7.46
C SER A 213 -9.84 7.14 -6.58
N ASP A 214 -10.14 8.43 -6.74
CA ASP A 214 -11.33 9.06 -6.18
C ASP A 214 -12.58 8.85 -7.05
N ASN A 215 -12.45 8.10 -8.16
CA ASN A 215 -13.55 7.76 -9.05
C ASN A 215 -14.35 6.55 -8.50
N PRO A 216 -15.62 6.75 -8.11
CA PRO A 216 -16.48 5.68 -7.60
C PRO A 216 -16.85 4.61 -8.63
N ALA A 217 -16.52 4.80 -9.92
CA ALA A 217 -16.72 3.78 -10.96
C ALA A 217 -15.54 2.79 -11.10
N ILE A 218 -14.40 3.07 -10.47
CA ILE A 218 -13.17 2.26 -10.54
C ILE A 218 -12.85 1.67 -9.16
N GLY A 219 -13.26 2.33 -8.08
CA GLY A 219 -13.33 1.70 -6.79
C GLY A 219 -14.60 0.87 -6.69
N ASP A 220 -14.49 -0.44 -6.53
CA ASP A 220 -15.48 -1.16 -5.74
C ASP A 220 -15.68 -0.37 -4.42
N ASP A 221 -16.82 -0.52 -3.75
CA ASP A 221 -17.14 0.17 -2.48
C ASP A 221 -16.10 -0.04 -1.33
N ASN A 222 -14.99 -0.72 -1.63
CA ASN A 222 -13.80 -0.98 -0.83
C ASN A 222 -12.62 -0.03 -1.08
N ALA A 223 -12.63 0.82 -2.12
CA ALA A 223 -11.59 1.81 -2.32
C ALA A 223 -11.57 2.80 -1.15
N VAL A 224 -10.44 2.90 -0.46
CA VAL A 224 -10.21 3.79 0.67
C VAL A 224 -10.80 5.17 0.36
N ARG A 225 -11.94 5.50 0.99
CA ARG A 225 -12.50 6.85 1.01
C ARG A 225 -11.57 7.72 1.85
N THR A 226 -10.44 8.11 1.27
CA THR A 226 -9.71 9.28 1.73
C THR A 226 -10.61 10.48 1.45
N GLY A 227 -11.00 11.19 2.50
CA GLY A 227 -11.83 12.38 2.35
C GLY A 227 -11.17 13.36 1.37
N LYS A 228 -11.89 13.71 0.30
CA LYS A 228 -11.54 14.72 -0.72
C LYS A 228 -10.10 14.68 -1.24
N GLY A 229 -9.95 14.06 -2.41
CA GLY A 229 -8.83 14.26 -3.34
C GLY A 229 -7.94 13.04 -3.44
N ALA A 230 -7.69 12.60 -4.67
CA ALA A 230 -6.71 11.56 -4.99
C ALA A 230 -5.42 11.72 -4.14
N ALA A 231 -5.12 10.71 -3.32
CA ALA A 231 -3.89 10.65 -2.54
C ALA A 231 -2.94 9.66 -3.21
N ILE A 232 -1.97 10.18 -3.97
CA ILE A 232 -0.69 9.49 -4.17
C ILE A 232 0.13 9.81 -2.92
N GLY A 233 0.23 8.87 -1.99
CA GLY A 233 0.91 9.08 -0.72
C GLY A 233 1.87 7.94 -0.40
N CYS A 234 3.16 8.26 -0.25
CA CYS A 234 4.04 7.46 0.59
C CYS A 234 3.61 7.71 2.04
N ALA A 235 3.05 6.71 2.70
CA ALA A 235 2.73 6.81 4.12
C ALA A 235 4.01 6.56 4.94
N GLU A 236 4.70 7.62 5.32
CA GLU A 236 5.72 7.57 6.38
C GLU A 236 5.00 7.74 7.72
N GLN A 237 4.86 6.67 8.50
CA GLN A 237 4.32 6.77 9.86
C GLN A 237 5.31 7.54 10.74
N LYS A 238 4.92 8.74 11.18
CA LYS A 238 5.62 9.45 12.26
C LYS A 238 5.38 8.68 13.56
N GLY A 239 6.47 8.33 14.24
CA GLY A 239 6.45 7.63 15.54
C GLY A 239 5.90 8.46 16.68
#